data_AF-A0A2G3K7P5-F1
#
_entry.id   AF-A0A2G3K7P5-F1
#
_cell.length_a   1.000
_cell.length_b   1.000
_cell.length_c   1.000
_cell.angle_alpha   90.00
_cell.angle_beta   90.00
_cell.angle_gamma   90.00
#
_symmetry.space_group_name_H-M   'P 1'
#
loop_
_entity.id
_entity.type
_entity.pdbx_description
1 polymer ?
#
loop_
_entity_poly.entity_id
_entity_poly.type
_entity_poly.pdbx_seq_one_letter_code
_entity_poly.pdbx_strand_id
1 'polypeptide(L)' 'MTDNTPLSPKPCKKCGSPGEVMKAGSNRFWIECAKFGRNGNCNVISAQATTRKAAIQNWNTNCA' A
#
# COMPACT_ATOMS: atom_id res chain seq x y z
N MET A 1 -19.83 -13.41 -2.73
CA MET A 1 -19.17 -12.09 -2.85
C MET A 1 -17.74 -12.26 -2.35
N THR A 2 -16.81 -12.55 -3.25
CA THR A 2 -15.41 -12.84 -2.89
C THR A 2 -14.54 -12.35 -4.05
N ASP A 3 -14.22 -11.06 -4.08
CA ASP A 3 -13.08 -10.57 -4.88
C ASP A 3 -11.82 -11.00 -4.12
N ASN A 4 -11.46 -12.27 -4.33
CA ASN A 4 -10.23 -12.87 -3.85
C ASN A 4 -9.17 -12.70 -4.94
N THR A 5 -8.93 -11.46 -5.38
CA THR A 5 -7.75 -11.17 -6.18
C THR A 5 -6.63 -10.88 -5.18
N PRO A 6 -5.59 -11.73 -5.05
CA PRO A 6 -4.39 -11.39 -4.29
C PRO A 6 -3.63 -10.33 -5.08
N LEU A 7 -4.14 -9.11 -5.08
CA LEU A 7 -3.43 -7.93 -5.53
C LEU A 7 -2.40 -7.62 -4.44
N SER A 8 -1.30 -8.35 -4.48
CA SER A 8 -0.18 -8.06 -3.60
C SER A 8 0.39 -6.69 -4.01
N PRO A 9 0.59 -5.76 -3.06
CA PRO A 9 1.31 -4.53 -3.36
C PRO A 9 2.70 -4.85 -3.90
N LYS A 10 3.07 -4.21 -5.00
CA LYS A 10 4.44 -4.25 -5.52
C LYS A 10 5.43 -3.69 -4.49
N PRO A 11 6.72 -4.03 -4.56
CA PRO A 11 7.73 -3.39 -3.73
C PRO A 11 7.74 -1.88 -4.01
N CYS A 12 8.04 -1.09 -2.99
CA CYS A 12 8.13 0.36 -3.11
C CYS A 12 9.29 0.77 -4.01
N LYS A 13 9.05 1.74 -4.92
CA LYS A 13 10.07 2.28 -5.84
C LYS A 13 11.29 2.90 -5.16
N LYS A 14 11.15 3.35 -3.91
CA LYS A 14 12.22 4.06 -3.18
C LYS A 14 13.10 3.12 -2.35
N CYS A 15 12.46 2.21 -1.62
CA CYS A 15 13.12 1.34 -0.64
C CYS A 15 13.31 -0.11 -1.13
N GLY A 16 12.65 -0.50 -2.23
CA GLY A 16 12.55 -1.89 -2.69
C GLY A 16 11.84 -2.83 -1.70
N SER A 17 11.36 -2.30 -0.58
CA SER A 17 10.71 -3.08 0.48
C SER A 17 9.24 -3.32 0.13
N PRO A 18 8.61 -4.39 0.65
CA PRO A 18 7.22 -4.69 0.37
C PRO A 18 6.31 -3.54 0.83
N GLY A 19 5.23 -3.32 0.09
CA GLY A 19 4.12 -2.47 0.57
C GLY A 19 3.27 -3.24 1.57
N GLU A 20 2.82 -2.57 2.62
CA GLU A 20 1.93 -3.14 3.63
C GLU A 20 0.55 -2.49 3.53
N VAL A 21 -0.48 -3.32 3.49
CA VAL A 21 -1.86 -2.85 3.38
C VAL A 21 -2.36 -2.46 4.76
N MET A 22 -2.67 -1.18 4.91
CA MET A 22 -3.23 -0.61 6.13
C MET A 22 -4.71 -0.33 5.96
N LYS A 23 -5.43 -0.47 7.08
CA LYS A 23 -6.86 -0.20 7.16
C LYS A 23 -7.14 0.60 8.41
N ALA A 24 -7.92 1.67 8.28
CA ALA A 24 -8.54 2.33 9.42
C ALA A 24 -10.06 2.46 9.23
N GLY A 25 -10.79 2.21 10.31
CA GLY A 25 -12.26 2.22 10.29
C GLY A 25 -12.83 1.21 9.30
N SER A 26 -14.04 1.48 8.81
CA SER A 26 -14.77 0.56 7.92
C SER A 26 -14.29 0.64 6.47
N ASN A 27 -14.02 1.87 5.98
CA ASN A 27 -13.86 2.16 4.55
C ASN A 27 -12.61 3.02 4.26
N ARG A 28 -11.53 2.94 5.03
CA ARG A 28 -10.27 3.61 4.67
C ARG A 28 -9.16 2.57 4.59
N PHE A 29 -8.56 2.47 3.41
CA PHE A 29 -7.45 1.59 3.11
C PHE A 29 -6.34 2.41 2.46
N TRP A 30 -5.10 2.16 2.83
CA TRP A 30 -3.93 2.71 2.15
C TRP A 30 -2.80 1.68 2.20
N ILE A 31 -1.71 1.94 1.49
CA ILE A 31 -0.52 1.11 1.51
C ILE A 31 0.67 1.98 1.86
N GLU A 32 1.54 1.49 2.72
CA GLU A 32 2.80 2.15 3.09
C GLU A 32 4.00 1.21 2.92
N CYS A 33 5.22 1.73 2.68
CA CYS A 33 6.44 0.89 2.67
C CYS A 33 6.55 0.20 4.05
N ALA A 34 6.58 -1.13 4.12
CA ALA A 34 6.71 -1.89 5.37
C ALA A 34 8.01 -1.60 6.13
N LYS A 35 8.97 -0.94 5.47
CA LYS A 35 10.23 -0.46 6.03
C LYS A 35 10.19 1.03 6.36
N PHE A 36 8.99 1.58 6.57
CA PHE A 36 8.79 2.92 7.10
C PHE A 36 9.62 3.07 8.38
N GLY A 37 10.51 4.05 8.42
CA GLY A 37 11.20 4.42 9.65
C GLY A 37 12.39 3.57 10.12
N ARG A 38 12.64 2.34 9.62
CA ARG A 38 13.78 1.55 10.14
C ARG A 38 15.15 2.23 9.95
N ASN A 39 15.28 3.07 8.92
CA ASN A 39 16.46 3.91 8.67
C ASN A 39 16.08 5.36 8.26
N GLY A 40 14.80 5.77 8.40
CA GLY A 40 14.33 7.09 7.93
C GLY A 40 14.29 7.30 6.39
N ASN A 41 14.72 6.33 5.59
CA ASN A 41 14.89 6.51 4.14
C ASN A 41 13.61 6.39 3.30
N CYS A 42 12.53 5.81 3.83
CA CYS A 42 11.30 5.62 3.07
C CYS A 42 10.08 6.16 3.79
N ASN A 43 9.45 7.15 3.15
CA ASN A 43 8.21 7.77 3.59
C ASN A 43 7.10 7.62 2.52
N VAL A 44 7.15 6.55 1.72
CA VAL A 44 6.22 6.34 0.59
C VAL A 44 4.92 5.71 1.09
N ILE A 45 3.83 6.47 1.01
CA ILE A 45 2.46 6.06 1.35
C ILE A 45 1.58 6.33 0.13
N SER A 46 0.69 5.40 -0.22
CA SER A 46 -0.31 5.62 -1.27
C SER A 46 -1.46 6.49 -0.81
N ALA A 47 -2.19 7.07 -1.77
CA ALA A 47 -3.46 7.69 -1.49
C ALA A 47 -4.44 6.71 -0.79
N GLN A 48 -5.23 7.24 0.14
CA GLN A 48 -6.30 6.50 0.80
C GLN A 48 -7.40 6.16 -0.21
N ALA A 49 -7.97 4.97 -0.08
CA ALA A 49 -9.09 4.49 -0.88
C ALA A 49 -10.15 3.82 -0.01
N THR A 50 -11.35 3.68 -0.55
CA THR A 50 -12.48 3.06 0.16
C THR A 50 -12.47 1.54 0.14
N THR A 51 -11.66 0.95 -0.74
CA THR A 51 -11.53 -0.50 -0.88
C THR A 51 -10.06 -0.91 -0.93
N ARG A 52 -9.77 -2.15 -0.47
CA ARG A 52 -8.43 -2.73 -0.51
C ARG A 52 -7.86 -2.72 -1.93
N LYS A 53 -8.66 -3.13 -2.92
CA LYS A 53 -8.31 -3.19 -4.34
C LYS A 53 -7.88 -1.83 -4.89
N ALA A 54 -8.66 -0.78 -4.62
CA ALA A 54 -8.33 0.58 -5.07
C ALA A 54 -7.05 1.11 -4.40
N ALA A 55 -6.81 0.80 -3.12
CA ALA A 55 -5.57 1.16 -2.43
C ALA A 55 -4.35 0.50 -3.09
N ILE A 56 -4.47 -0.78 -3.46
CA ILE A 56 -3.39 -1.52 -4.14
C ILE A 56 -3.13 -0.98 -5.55
N GLN A 57 -4.18 -0.65 -6.30
CA GLN A 57 -4.02 -0.01 -7.61
C GLN A 57 -3.30 1.34 -7.48
N ASN A 58 -3.73 2.19 -6.54
CA ASN A 58 -3.10 3.47 -6.26
C ASN A 58 -1.61 3.31 -5.93
N TRP A 59 -1.27 2.33 -5.09
CA TRP A 59 0.12 2.00 -4.76
C TRP A 59 0.91 1.53 -5.98
N ASN A 60 0.40 0.56 -6.73
CA ASN A 60 1.07 -0.02 -7.89
C ASN A 60 1.28 0.99 -9.03
N THR A 61 0.49 2.06 -9.09
CA THR A 61 0.62 3.14 -10.09
C THR A 61 1.55 4.26 -9.64
N ASN A 62 1.55 4.65 -8.35
CA ASN A 62 2.22 5.88 -7.90
C ASN A 62 3.44 5.63 -6.99
N CYS A 63 3.49 4.49 -6.32
CA CYS A 63 4.39 4.21 -5.20
C CYS A 63 5.31 2.99 -5.41
N ALA A 64 4.94 2.12 -6.36
CA ALA A 64 5.71 0.98 -6.83
C ALA A 64 6.68 1.32 -7.96
#